data_AF-A0A4R6U902-F1
#
_entry.id   AF-A0A4R6U902-F1
#
_cell.length_a   1.000
_cell.length_b   1.000
_cell.length_c   1.000
_cell.angle_alpha   90.00
_cell.angle_beta   90.00
_cell.angle_gamma   90.00
#
_symmetry.space_group_name_H-M   'P 1'
#
loop_
_entity.id
_entity.type
_entity.pdbx_description
1 polymer ?
#
loop_
_entity_poly.entity_id
_entity_poly.type
_entity_poly.pdbx_seq_one_letter_code
_entity_poly.pdbx_strand_id
1 'polypeptide(L)' 'MRPEITSWLEANPDLAFYLHRNPTWYSTLSRHPEQWKQFKQSADEFYQRTLPHKVKRVEQQLGFASMFFSMMQQAEGQDE' A
#
# COMPACT_ATOMS: atom_id res chain seq x y z
N MET A 1 -13.73 6.28 11.72
CA MET A 1 -12.40 5.64 11.75
C MET A 1 -11.38 6.64 12.30
N ARG A 2 -10.55 6.24 13.28
CA ARG A 2 -9.56 7.15 13.90
C ARG A 2 -8.47 7.56 12.89
N PRO A 3 -7.99 8.81 12.92
CA PRO A 3 -6.97 9.30 12.00
C PRO A 3 -5.66 8.52 12.11
N GLU A 4 -5.31 8.07 13.31
CA GLU A 4 -4.13 7.24 13.58
C GLU A 4 -4.13 5.93 12.77
N ILE A 5 -5.31 5.30 12.62
CA ILE A 5 -5.47 4.06 11.85
C ILE A 5 -5.38 4.37 10.35
N THR A 6 -5.94 5.50 9.93
CA THR A 6 -5.87 5.96 8.53
C THR A 6 -4.42 6.20 8.12
N SER A 7 -3.63 6.96 8.90
CA SER A 7 -2.20 7.16 8.60
C SER A 7 -1.41 5.85 8.60
N TRP A 8 -1.80 4.90 9.44
CA TRP A 8 -1.16 3.59 9.47
C TRP A 8 -1.50 2.74 8.23
N LEU A 9 -2.72 2.86 7.70
CA LEU A 9 -3.14 2.22 6.44
C LEU A 9 -2.50 2.89 5.22
N GLU A 10 -2.32 4.20 5.25
CA GLU A 10 -1.58 4.92 4.21
C GLU A 10 -0.11 4.52 4.18
N ALA A 11 0.50 4.28 5.35
CA ALA A 11 1.86 3.75 5.46
C ALA A 11 1.97 2.27 5.02
N ASN A 12 0.87 1.52 4.95
CA ASN A 12 0.85 0.08 4.64
C ASN A 12 -0.20 -0.20 3.55
N PRO A 13 0.13 -0.01 2.26
CA PRO A 13 -0.82 -0.13 1.15
C PRO A 13 -1.43 -1.53 1.02
N ASP A 14 -0.73 -2.58 1.45
CA ASP A 14 -1.27 -3.94 1.53
C ASP A 14 -2.47 -3.97 2.48
N LEU A 15 -2.34 -3.44 3.69
CA LEU A 15 -3.45 -3.41 4.64
C LEU A 15 -4.63 -2.58 4.12
N ALA A 16 -4.35 -1.47 3.43
CA ALA A 16 -5.40 -0.70 2.76
C ALA A 16 -6.12 -1.53 1.68
N PHE A 17 -5.40 -2.33 0.90
CA PHE A 17 -5.99 -3.23 -0.09
C PHE A 17 -6.84 -4.34 0.56
N TYR A 18 -6.36 -4.94 1.65
CA TYR A 18 -7.12 -5.94 2.41
C TYR A 18 -8.40 -5.34 3.01
N LEU A 19 -8.35 -4.12 3.52
CA LEU A 19 -9.51 -3.38 4.02
C LEU A 19 -10.52 -3.11 2.89
N HIS A 20 -10.05 -2.73 1.70
CA HIS A 20 -10.91 -2.53 0.53
C HIS A 20 -11.61 -3.81 0.07
N ARG A 21 -10.92 -4.95 0.20
CA ARG A 21 -11.47 -6.27 -0.15
C ARG A 21 -12.47 -6.79 0.88
N ASN A 22 -12.37 -6.34 2.13
CA ASN A 22 -13.19 -6.78 3.25
C ASN A 22 -13.87 -5.58 3.95
N PRO A 23 -14.97 -5.05 3.38
CA PRO A 23 -15.66 -3.88 3.92
C PRO A 23 -16.21 -4.09 5.35
N THR A 24 -16.37 -5.34 5.79
CA THR A 24 -16.73 -5.68 7.18
C THR A 24 -15.72 -5.08 8.16
N TRP A 25 -14.42 -5.18 7.86
CA TRP A 25 -13.37 -4.62 8.71
C TRP A 25 -13.40 -3.10 8.78
N TYR A 26 -13.84 -2.41 7.72
CA TYR A 26 -14.02 -0.97 7.76
C TYR A 26 -15.07 -0.57 8.81
N SER A 27 -16.22 -1.25 8.80
CA SER A 27 -17.26 -1.02 9.80
C SER A 27 -16.80 -1.37 11.21
N THR A 28 -16.09 -2.50 11.36
CA THR A 28 -15.53 -2.95 12.63
C THR A 28 -14.52 -1.96 13.20
N LEU A 29 -13.52 -1.53 12.43
CA LEU A 29 -12.49 -0.57 12.88
C LEU A 29 -13.05 0.84 13.11
N SER A 30 -14.14 1.19 12.43
CA SER A 30 -14.82 2.47 12.67
C SER A 30 -15.55 2.50 14.01
N ARG A 31 -16.15 1.37 14.43
CA ARG A 31 -16.88 1.24 15.70
C ARG A 31 -15.98 0.83 16.87
N HIS A 32 -15.01 -0.04 16.59
CA HIS A 32 -14.12 -0.69 17.55
C HIS A 32 -12.67 -0.53 17.10
N PRO A 33 -12.08 0.67 17.27
CA PRO A 33 -10.69 0.93 16.88
C PRO A 33 -9.69 0.04 17.64
N GLU A 34 -10.05 -0.52 18.79
CA GLU A 34 -9.20 -1.49 19.52
C GLU A 34 -8.98 -2.81 18.78
N GLN A 35 -9.88 -3.18 17.85
CA GLN A 35 -9.79 -4.44 17.11
C GLN A 35 -8.74 -4.40 15.98
N TRP A 36 -7.95 -3.33 15.88
CA TRP A 36 -6.88 -3.20 14.90
C TRP A 36 -5.87 -4.36 14.95
N LYS A 37 -5.61 -4.93 16.13
CA LYS A 37 -4.71 -6.09 16.29
C LYS A 37 -5.26 -7.33 15.58
N GLN A 38 -6.56 -7.58 15.70
CA GLN A 38 -7.23 -8.71 15.03
C GLN A 38 -7.28 -8.49 13.52
N PHE A 39 -7.53 -7.26 13.08
CA PHE A 39 -7.44 -6.89 11.67
C PHE A 39 -6.05 -7.19 11.11
N LYS A 40 -4.99 -6.76 11.81
CA LYS A 40 -3.60 -7.02 11.39
C LYS A 40 -3.31 -8.51 11.30
N GLN A 41 -3.70 -9.30 12.29
CA GLN A 41 -3.53 -10.76 12.27
C GLN A 41 -4.25 -11.40 11.08
N SER A 42 -5.50 -11.01 10.84
CA SER A 42 -6.31 -11.54 9.73
C SER A 42 -5.74 -11.15 8.37
N ALA A 43 -5.20 -9.93 8.24
CA ALA A 43 -4.50 -9.49 7.05
C ALA A 43 -3.21 -10.28 6.84
N ASP A 44 -2.43 -10.52 7.89
CA ASP A 44 -1.20 -11.31 7.84
C ASP A 44 -1.49 -12.74 7.37
N GLU A 45 -2.50 -13.41 7.92
CA GLU A 45 -2.95 -14.74 7.48
C GLU A 45 -3.45 -14.75 6.03
N PHE A 46 -4.20 -13.71 5.64
CA PHE A 46 -4.64 -13.55 4.25
C PHE A 46 -3.44 -13.41 3.31
N TYR A 47 -2.41 -12.66 3.71
CA TYR A 47 -1.23 -12.41 2.90
C TYR A 47 -0.22 -13.55 2.87
N GLN A 48 -0.01 -14.23 4.00
CA GLN A 48 0.76 -15.48 4.07
C GLN A 48 0.19 -16.55 3.14
N ARG A 49 -1.14 -16.62 3.03
CA ARG A 49 -1.82 -17.54 2.11
C ARG A 49 -1.94 -17.01 0.68
N THR A 50 -1.82 -15.70 0.48
CA THR A 50 -2.26 -15.04 -0.76
C THR A 50 -1.35 -13.90 -1.23
N LEU A 51 -0.01 -14.02 -1.34
CA LEU A 51 0.77 -12.99 -2.07
C LEU A 51 2.15 -13.40 -2.65
N PRO A 52 2.20 -13.76 -3.95
CA PRO A 52 3.41 -13.55 -4.77
C PRO A 52 3.29 -12.42 -5.81
N HIS A 53 2.10 -11.89 -6.11
CA HIS A 53 1.90 -11.11 -7.34
C HIS A 53 1.73 -9.58 -7.21
N LYS A 54 1.37 -9.02 -6.05
CA LYS A 54 1.08 -7.56 -5.95
C LYS A 54 2.29 -6.70 -5.56
N VAL A 55 3.25 -7.24 -4.81
CA VAL A 55 4.52 -6.56 -4.48
C VAL A 55 5.30 -6.18 -5.76
N LYS A 56 5.25 -7.05 -6.77
CA LYS A 56 5.91 -6.86 -8.06
C LYS A 56 5.43 -5.63 -8.84
N ARG A 57 4.20 -5.15 -8.58
CA ARG A 57 3.63 -3.98 -9.29
C ARG A 57 4.08 -2.65 -8.70
N VAL A 58 4.40 -2.61 -7.40
CA VAL A 58 4.93 -1.41 -6.73
C VAL A 58 6.38 -1.17 -7.16
N GLU A 59 7.20 -2.22 -7.26
CA GLU A 59 8.55 -2.11 -7.86
C GLU A 59 8.52 -1.61 -9.30
N GLN A 60 7.57 -2.09 -10.13
CA GLN A 60 7.46 -1.64 -11.52
C GLN A 60 7.21 -0.14 -11.64
N GLN A 61 6.38 0.46 -10.77
CA GLN A 61 6.10 1.89 -10.82
C GLN A 61 7.32 2.75 -10.45
N LEU A 62 8.16 2.30 -9.50
CA LEU A 62 9.40 2.97 -9.15
C LEU A 62 10.46 2.88 -10.27
N GLY A 63 10.54 1.74 -10.97
CA GLY A 63 11.46 1.55 -12.09
C GLY A 63 11.22 2.49 -13.28
N PHE A 64 9.95 2.75 -13.61
CA PHE A 64 9.61 3.72 -14.67
C PHE A 64 9.92 5.17 -14.26
N ALA A 65 9.76 5.54 -12.99
CA ALA A 65 10.12 6.86 -12.48
C ALA A 65 11.63 7.13 -12.57
N SER A 66 12.48 6.14 -12.25
CA SER A 66 13.93 6.25 -12.42
C SER A 66 14.35 6.39 -13.89
N MET A 67 13.67 5.68 -14.79
CA MET A 67 13.96 5.77 -16.23
C MET A 67 13.58 7.14 -16.80
N PHE A 68 12.43 7.68 -16.38
CA PHE A 68 11.98 9.01 -16.79
C PHE A 68 12.92 10.12 -16.27
N PHE A 69 13.41 9.98 -15.03
CA PHE A 69 14.39 10.90 -14.44
C PHE A 69 15.74 10.88 -15.17
N SER A 70 16.23 9.68 -15.55
CA SER A 70 17.44 9.55 -16.36
C SER A 70 17.30 10.14 -17.76
N MET A 71 16.12 10.00 -18.41
CA MET A 71 15.87 10.63 -19.70
C MET A 71 15.80 12.16 -19.60
N MET A 72 15.18 12.70 -18.56
CA MET A 72 15.10 14.15 -18.34
C MET A 72 16.49 14.76 -18.14
N GLN A 73 17.33 14.14 -17.30
CA GLN A 73 18.71 14.57 -17.08
C GLN A 73 19.58 14.49 -18.35
N GLN A 74 19.29 13.54 -19.25
CA GLN A 74 19.97 13.42 -20.54
C GLN A 74 19.46 14.41 -21.59
N ALA A 75 18.19 14.84 -21.48
CA ALA A 75 17.60 15.85 -22.36
C ALA A 75 18.08 17.26 -22.00
N GLU A 76 18.23 17.58 -20.71
CA GLU A 76 18.74 18.88 -20.24
C GLU A 76 20.25 19.07 -20.49
N GLY A 77 20.99 18.00 -20.80
CA GLY A 77 22.42 18.06 -21.15
C GLY A 77 22.72 18.19 -22.65
N GLN A 78 21.72 18.45 -23.49
CA GLN A 78 21.86 18.52 -24.97
C GLN A 78 21.51 19.88 -25.59
N ASP A 79 21.34 20.93 -24.79
CA ASP A 79 21.27 22.32 -25.25
C ASP A 79 22.60 23.03 -24.92
N GLU A 80 23.67 22.74 -25.68
CA GLU A 80 24.87 23.59 -25.87
C GLU A 80 24.95 24.09 -27.32
#